data_AF-A0A5J4ZUE8-F1
#
_entry.id   AF-A0A5J4ZUE8-F1
#
_cell.length_a   1.000
_cell.length_b   1.000
_cell.length_c   1.000
_cell.angle_alpha   90.00
_cell.angle_beta   90.00
_cell.angle_gamma   90.00
#
_symmetry.space_group_name_H-M   'P 1'
#
loop_
_entity.id
_entity.type
_entity.pdbx_description
1 polymer ?
#
loop_
_entity_poly.entity_id
_entity_poly.type
_entity_poly.pdbx_seq_one_letter_code
_entity_poly.pdbx_strand_id
1 'polypeptide(L)'
;MTELMIEGPGEATSEQDEGISLVTVKEQEMQLGSAIDLTEEEREGGGRKVVVVGLIENATSPTAPEVDPRLLKAIKSVVPHSDSDLRLAAQTLMNLMNRDHSQVRYLSLFLIDELFMRSKLFRTLLVENLDQLLALSIGFRRNLPLPAPPAVASVLRSKAIAL
;
A
#
# COMPACT_ATOMS: atom_id res chain seq x y z
N MET A 1 88.97 2.34 -8.03
CA MET A 1 88.94 3.59 -7.24
C MET A 1 87.46 3.82 -6.96
N THR A 2 86.88 3.49 -5.83
CA THR A 2 87.33 3.15 -4.46
C THR A 2 86.05 2.52 -3.85
N GLU A 3 86.09 1.29 -3.32
CA GLU A 3 85.97 1.03 -1.86
C GLU A 3 84.75 1.67 -1.17
N LEU A 4 84.11 1.08 -0.18
CA LEU A 4 84.09 -0.23 0.47
C LEU A 4 83.00 -0.06 1.56
N MET A 5 82.35 -1.15 1.98
CA MET A 5 81.88 -1.51 3.34
C MET A 5 81.33 -0.40 4.28
N ILE A 6 80.31 -0.66 5.10
CA ILE A 6 80.44 -1.44 6.35
C ILE A 6 79.02 -1.66 6.91
N GLU A 7 78.79 -2.86 7.46
CA GLU A 7 77.65 -3.29 8.25
C GLU A 7 77.47 -2.51 9.57
N GLY A 8 76.24 -2.47 10.10
CA GLY A 8 76.06 -2.17 11.52
C GLY A 8 74.60 -1.91 11.93
N PRO A 9 74.04 -2.65 12.91
CA PRO A 9 72.61 -2.69 13.21
C PRO A 9 72.17 -1.58 14.20
N GLY A 10 70.88 -1.26 14.19
CA GLY A 10 70.29 -0.30 15.13
C GLY A 10 68.78 -0.50 15.26
N GLU A 11 68.42 -1.37 16.19
CA GLU A 11 67.06 -1.54 16.71
C GLU A 11 66.71 -0.35 17.60
N ALA A 12 65.60 0.34 17.30
CA ALA A 12 64.95 1.27 18.23
C ALA A 12 63.47 1.43 17.85
N THR A 13 62.65 0.71 18.59
CA THR A 13 61.28 1.04 19.03
C THR A 13 60.68 2.36 18.55
N SER A 14 59.53 2.27 17.89
CA SER A 14 58.51 3.31 17.96
C SER A 14 57.13 2.67 18.05
N GLU A 15 56.61 2.65 19.28
CA GLU A 15 55.18 2.55 19.56
C GLU A 15 54.42 3.54 18.67
N GLN A 16 53.54 3.04 17.83
CA GLN A 16 52.48 3.84 17.22
C GLN A 16 51.15 3.28 17.72
N ASP A 17 50.73 3.93 18.80
CA ASP A 17 49.38 4.15 19.30
C ASP A 17 48.31 4.04 18.19
N GLU A 18 47.60 2.91 18.13
CA GLU A 18 46.32 2.80 17.41
C GLU A 18 45.24 3.54 18.19
N GLY A 19 45.30 4.87 18.16
CA GLY A 19 44.18 5.72 18.50
C GLY A 19 43.11 5.59 17.43
N ILE A 20 42.23 4.59 17.54
CA ILE A 20 40.94 4.61 16.84
C ILE A 20 40.23 5.87 17.31
N SER A 21 40.19 6.88 16.44
CA SER A 21 39.49 8.13 16.71
C SER A 21 38.05 7.81 17.11
N LEU A 22 37.69 8.15 18.36
CA LEU A 22 36.33 8.07 18.90
C LEU A 22 35.29 8.80 18.03
N VAL A 23 35.74 9.64 17.10
CA VAL A 23 34.90 10.32 16.11
C VAL A 23 34.42 9.36 15.02
N THR A 24 35.28 8.45 14.54
CA THR A 24 34.94 7.49 13.46
C THR A 24 33.93 6.45 13.93
N VAL A 25 34.03 6.03 15.20
CA VAL A 25 33.08 5.06 15.79
C VAL A 25 31.69 5.70 15.98
N LYS A 26 31.64 6.96 16.41
CA LYS A 26 30.38 7.70 16.59
C LYS A 26 29.66 8.01 15.28
N GLU A 27 30.38 8.30 14.20
CA GLU A 27 29.78 8.50 12.88
C GLU A 27 29.23 7.19 12.29
N GLN A 28 29.89 6.04 12.55
CA GLN A 28 29.35 4.73 12.17
C GLN A 28 28.17 4.28 13.02
N GLU A 29 28.14 4.58 14.32
CA GLU A 29 26.97 4.33 15.18
C GLU A 29 25.76 5.20 14.78
N MET A 30 25.99 6.44 14.32
CA MET A 30 24.93 7.32 13.83
C MET A 30 24.32 6.83 12.50
N GLN A 31 25.11 6.20 11.63
CA GLN A 31 24.59 5.58 10.39
C GLN A 31 23.87 4.24 10.67
N LEU A 32 24.36 3.43 11.61
CA LEU A 32 23.70 2.17 11.96
C LEU A 32 22.37 2.39 12.70
N GLY A 33 22.28 3.43 13.53
CA GLY A 33 21.05 3.82 14.24
C GLY A 33 19.88 4.24 13.33
N SER A 34 20.16 4.65 12.09
CA SER A 34 19.13 5.06 11.13
C SER A 34 18.46 3.90 10.38
N ALA A 35 19.11 2.73 10.32
CA ALA A 35 18.57 1.57 9.59
C ALA A 35 17.69 0.65 10.47
N ILE A 36 17.84 0.73 11.80
CA ILE A 36 17.02 0.01 12.78
C ILE A 36 15.75 0.76 13.18
N ASP A 37 15.61 2.03 12.76
CA ASP A 37 14.38 2.82 12.85
C ASP A 37 13.60 2.82 11.54
N LEU A 38 13.60 1.68 10.82
CA LEU A 38 12.44 1.31 10.00
C LEU A 38 11.28 1.17 10.98
N THR A 39 10.63 2.31 11.18
CA THR A 39 9.70 2.61 12.26
C THR A 39 8.77 1.43 12.53
N GLU A 40 8.50 1.16 13.80
CA GLU A 40 7.47 0.20 14.19
C GLU A 40 6.12 0.52 13.49
N GLU A 41 5.88 1.79 13.10
CA GLU A 41 4.78 2.22 12.24
C GLU A 41 4.78 1.61 10.83
N GLU A 42 5.93 1.37 10.18
CA GLU A 42 6.00 0.70 8.89
C GLU A 42 5.76 -0.81 9.02
N ARG A 43 6.18 -1.43 10.14
CA ARG A 43 5.94 -2.85 10.42
C ARG A 43 4.51 -3.13 10.87
N GLU A 44 3.96 -2.33 11.79
CA GLU A 44 2.56 -2.38 12.20
C GLU A 44 1.61 -1.92 11.08
N GLY A 45 2.00 -0.87 10.35
CA GLY A 45 1.30 -0.36 9.17
C GLY A 45 1.27 -1.37 8.03
N GLY A 46 2.34 -2.17 7.86
CA GLY A 46 2.37 -3.29 6.94
C GLY A 46 1.32 -4.36 7.28
N GLY A 47 1.26 -4.78 8.55
CA GLY A 47 0.26 -5.74 9.03
C GLY A 47 -1.17 -5.22 8.86
N ARG A 48 -1.42 -3.96 9.23
CA ARG A 48 -2.75 -3.36 9.12
C ARG A 48 -3.17 -3.13 7.67
N LYS A 49 -2.23 -2.74 6.80
CA LYS A 49 -2.45 -2.64 5.35
C LYS A 49 -2.88 -3.99 4.76
N VAL A 50 -2.20 -5.07 5.15
CA VAL A 50 -2.55 -6.44 4.73
C VAL A 50 -3.98 -6.80 5.17
N VAL A 51 -4.39 -6.41 6.39
CA VAL A 51 -5.76 -6.64 6.88
C VAL A 51 -6.81 -5.90 6.05
N VAL A 52 -6.64 -4.60 5.81
CA VAL A 52 -7.62 -3.81 5.04
C VAL A 52 -7.77 -4.33 3.62
N VAL A 53 -6.64 -4.56 2.92
CA VAL A 53 -6.65 -5.08 1.56
C VAL A 53 -7.26 -6.48 1.52
N GLY A 54 -6.82 -7.38 2.40
CA GLY A 54 -7.31 -8.75 2.45
C GLY A 54 -8.82 -8.83 2.72
N LEU A 55 -9.36 -7.98 3.62
CA LEU A 55 -10.80 -7.93 3.86
C LEU A 55 -11.59 -7.51 2.61
N ILE A 56 -11.12 -6.48 1.91
CA ILE A 56 -11.79 -5.96 0.70
C ILE A 56 -11.70 -6.97 -0.45
N GLU A 57 -10.52 -7.58 -0.67
CA GLU A 57 -10.34 -8.58 -1.73
C GLU A 57 -11.18 -9.84 -1.48
N ASN A 58 -11.24 -10.32 -0.23
CA ASN A 58 -12.09 -11.45 0.14
C ASN A 58 -13.59 -11.12 -0.02
N ALA A 59 -13.99 -9.87 0.24
CA ALA A 59 -15.36 -9.42 0.08
C ALA A 59 -15.80 -9.25 -1.39
N THR A 60 -14.86 -9.28 -2.34
CA THR A 60 -15.11 -8.99 -3.76
C THR A 60 -14.82 -10.20 -4.66
N SER A 61 -15.06 -11.41 -4.15
CA SER A 61 -14.93 -12.66 -4.91
C SER A 61 -15.78 -12.66 -6.19
N PRO A 62 -15.23 -13.04 -7.36
CA PRO A 62 -15.96 -13.04 -8.63
C PRO A 62 -17.10 -14.06 -8.69
N THR A 63 -17.12 -15.05 -7.79
CA THR A 63 -18.15 -16.10 -7.73
C THR A 63 -19.21 -15.85 -6.65
N ALA A 64 -18.97 -14.91 -5.73
CA ALA A 64 -19.92 -14.57 -4.68
C ALA A 64 -21.03 -13.66 -5.23
N PRO A 65 -22.32 -13.96 -4.99
CA PRO A 65 -23.42 -13.14 -5.48
C PRO A 65 -23.54 -11.78 -4.76
N GLU A 66 -23.14 -11.73 -3.49
CA GLU A 66 -23.18 -10.56 -2.61
C GLU A 66 -21.99 -10.58 -1.64
N VAL A 67 -21.77 -9.44 -0.95
CA VAL A 67 -20.73 -9.34 0.08
C VAL A 67 -21.18 -10.07 1.34
N ASP A 68 -20.35 -10.98 1.86
CA ASP A 68 -20.60 -11.65 3.15
C ASP A 68 -20.82 -10.58 4.26
N PRO A 69 -21.96 -10.60 4.98
CA PRO A 69 -22.26 -9.65 6.05
C PRO A 69 -21.17 -9.57 7.14
N ARG A 70 -20.44 -10.65 7.41
CA ARG A 70 -19.33 -10.68 8.37
C ARG A 70 -18.14 -9.88 7.86
N LEU A 71 -17.78 -10.04 6.59
CA LEU A 71 -16.74 -9.25 5.94
C LEU A 71 -17.15 -7.78 5.85
N LEU A 72 -18.40 -7.49 5.48
CA LEU A 72 -18.93 -6.13 5.45
C LEU A 72 -18.82 -5.45 6.81
N LYS A 73 -19.23 -6.16 7.88
CA LYS A 73 -19.11 -5.66 9.26
C LYS A 73 -17.65 -5.40 9.64
N ALA A 74 -16.73 -6.31 9.30
CA ALA A 74 -15.31 -6.15 9.57
C ALA A 74 -14.72 -4.93 8.83
N ILE A 75 -15.00 -4.77 7.53
CA ILE A 75 -14.57 -3.63 6.71
C ILE A 75 -15.08 -2.32 7.32
N LYS A 76 -16.38 -2.25 7.60
CA LYS A 76 -17.04 -1.10 8.24
C LYS A 76 -16.47 -0.78 9.62
N SER A 77 -15.85 -1.75 10.30
CA SER A 77 -15.24 -1.61 11.61
C SER A 77 -13.73 -1.38 11.57
N VAL A 78 -13.03 -1.58 10.47
CA VAL A 78 -11.58 -1.35 10.40
C VAL A 78 -11.31 -0.06 9.64
N VAL A 79 -11.86 0.07 8.44
CA VAL A 79 -11.52 1.13 7.48
C VAL A 79 -11.77 2.55 8.01
N PRO A 80 -12.90 2.87 8.68
CA PRO A 80 -13.16 4.25 9.09
C PRO A 80 -12.34 4.79 10.27
N HIS A 81 -11.40 4.01 10.84
CA HIS A 81 -10.66 4.39 12.05
C HIS A 81 -9.38 5.18 11.79
N SER A 82 -8.92 5.23 10.54
CA SER A 82 -7.69 5.91 10.17
C SER A 82 -7.77 6.48 8.76
N ASP A 83 -7.18 7.66 8.56
CA ASP A 83 -6.99 8.26 7.24
C ASP A 83 -6.17 7.38 6.30
N SER A 84 -5.17 6.67 6.82
CA SER A 84 -4.35 5.74 6.02
C SER A 84 -5.16 4.53 5.56
N ASP A 85 -6.01 3.97 6.43
CA ASP A 85 -6.91 2.86 6.11
C ASP A 85 -7.95 3.29 5.05
N LEU A 86 -8.48 4.51 5.16
CA LEU A 86 -9.42 5.09 4.18
C LEU A 86 -8.79 5.28 2.80
N ARG A 87 -7.56 5.82 2.74
CA ARG A 87 -6.81 6.00 1.50
C ARG A 87 -6.49 4.66 0.84
N LEU A 88 -6.05 3.69 1.65
CA LEU A 88 -5.75 2.35 1.17
C LEU A 88 -7.00 1.64 0.66
N ALA A 89 -8.13 1.75 1.37
CA ALA A 89 -9.40 1.18 0.94
C ALA A 89 -9.88 1.80 -0.38
N ALA A 90 -9.83 3.14 -0.51
CA ALA A 90 -10.20 3.84 -1.73
C ALA A 90 -9.35 3.39 -2.93
N GLN A 91 -8.03 3.32 -2.75
CA GLN A 91 -7.11 2.83 -3.78
C GLN A 91 -7.43 1.37 -4.16
N THR A 92 -7.63 0.50 -3.18
CA THR A 92 -7.91 -0.92 -3.40
C THR A 92 -9.22 -1.12 -4.16
N LEU A 93 -10.28 -0.41 -3.77
CA LEU A 93 -11.59 -0.47 -4.42
C LEU A 93 -11.55 0.08 -5.84
N MET A 94 -10.83 1.18 -6.09
CA MET A 94 -10.65 1.68 -7.47
C MET A 94 -9.84 0.73 -8.34
N ASN A 95 -8.83 0.04 -7.78
CA ASN A 95 -8.11 -1.02 -8.50
C ASN A 95 -9.03 -2.20 -8.85
N LEU A 96 -9.91 -2.60 -7.93
CA LEU A 96 -10.91 -3.64 -8.18
C LEU A 96 -11.94 -3.23 -9.21
N MET A 97 -12.40 -1.98 -9.20
CA MET A 97 -13.28 -1.40 -10.23
C MET A 97 -12.65 -1.45 -11.63
N ASN A 98 -11.32 -1.44 -11.75
CA ASN A 98 -10.63 -1.55 -13.03
C ASN A 98 -10.51 -2.99 -13.56
N ARG A 99 -10.82 -4.02 -12.74
CA ARG A 99 -10.75 -5.42 -13.21
C ARG A 99 -11.78 -5.67 -14.32
N ASP A 100 -11.44 -6.55 -15.25
CA ASP A 100 -12.30 -6.93 -16.38
C ASP A 100 -13.35 -7.98 -15.97
N HIS A 101 -14.13 -7.68 -14.92
CA HIS A 101 -15.12 -8.61 -14.38
C HIS A 101 -16.28 -7.89 -13.67
N SER A 102 -17.51 -8.03 -14.18
CA SER A 102 -18.67 -7.27 -13.71
C SER A 102 -19.06 -7.61 -12.26
N GLN A 103 -18.90 -8.85 -11.82
CA GLN A 103 -19.18 -9.21 -10.40
C GLN A 103 -18.23 -8.50 -9.44
N VAL A 104 -16.93 -8.42 -9.78
CA VAL A 104 -15.95 -7.75 -8.93
C VAL A 104 -16.26 -6.26 -8.85
N ARG A 105 -16.56 -5.63 -10.00
CA ARG A 105 -16.98 -4.22 -10.05
C ARG A 105 -18.25 -3.97 -9.26
N TYR A 106 -19.24 -4.85 -9.36
CA TYR A 106 -20.50 -4.76 -8.60
C TYR A 106 -20.28 -4.79 -7.09
N LEU A 107 -19.56 -5.79 -6.59
CA LEU A 107 -19.26 -5.89 -5.15
C LEU A 107 -18.39 -4.72 -4.67
N SER A 108 -17.46 -4.26 -5.51
CA SER A 108 -16.61 -3.10 -5.20
C SER A 108 -17.42 -1.81 -5.11
N LEU A 109 -18.34 -1.57 -6.05
CA LEU A 109 -19.23 -0.42 -6.04
C LEU A 109 -20.15 -0.41 -4.81
N PHE A 110 -20.65 -1.58 -4.41
CA PHE A 110 -21.42 -1.73 -3.18
C PHE A 110 -20.60 -1.34 -1.94
N LEU A 111 -19.35 -1.79 -1.83
CA LEU A 111 -18.47 -1.40 -0.72
C LEU A 111 -18.11 0.09 -0.75
N ILE A 112 -17.93 0.65 -1.96
CA ILE A 112 -17.69 2.08 -2.15
C ILE A 112 -18.85 2.88 -1.56
N ASP A 113 -20.11 2.55 -1.90
CA ASP A 113 -21.30 3.24 -1.39
C ASP A 113 -21.36 3.20 0.15
N GLU A 114 -21.15 2.03 0.72
CA GLU A 114 -21.17 1.80 2.17
C GLU A 114 -20.12 2.62 2.95
N LEU A 115 -18.95 2.86 2.34
CA LEU A 115 -17.90 3.70 2.93
C LEU A 115 -18.11 5.20 2.63
N PHE A 116 -18.62 5.52 1.44
CA PHE A 116 -18.92 6.89 0.99
C PHE A 116 -19.91 7.57 1.93
N MET A 117 -20.95 6.85 2.37
CA MET A 117 -21.95 7.39 3.30
C MET A 117 -21.40 7.64 4.70
N ARG A 118 -20.25 7.07 5.08
CA ARG A 118 -19.74 7.08 6.46
C ARG A 118 -18.52 7.95 6.68
N SER A 119 -17.79 8.35 5.63
CA SER A 119 -16.54 9.12 5.78
C SER A 119 -16.42 10.27 4.79
N LYS A 120 -16.27 11.50 5.31
CA LYS A 120 -16.03 12.71 4.49
C LYS A 120 -14.72 12.61 3.70
N LEU A 121 -13.66 12.09 4.31
CA LEU A 121 -12.38 11.91 3.63
C LEU A 121 -12.53 10.93 2.47
N PHE A 122 -13.21 9.79 2.69
CA PHE A 122 -13.45 8.81 1.63
C PHE A 122 -14.21 9.42 0.45
N ARG A 123 -15.24 10.24 0.71
CA ARG A 123 -15.95 10.97 -0.34
C ARG A 123 -15.01 11.87 -1.13
N THR A 124 -14.13 12.60 -0.45
CA THR A 124 -13.16 13.49 -1.10
C THR A 124 -12.23 12.71 -2.03
N LEU A 125 -11.70 11.57 -1.56
CA LEU A 125 -10.81 10.71 -2.35
C LEU A 125 -11.49 10.12 -3.59
N LEU A 126 -12.77 9.74 -3.50
CA LEU A 126 -13.49 9.19 -4.65
C LEU A 126 -13.97 10.26 -5.64
N VAL A 127 -14.29 11.46 -5.17
CA VAL A 127 -14.70 12.57 -6.06
C VAL A 127 -13.60 12.90 -7.07
N GLU A 128 -12.32 12.81 -6.67
CA GLU A 128 -11.17 12.96 -7.57
C GLU A 128 -11.16 11.96 -8.74
N ASN A 129 -11.81 10.80 -8.58
CA ASN A 129 -11.88 9.73 -9.58
C ASN A 129 -13.32 9.45 -10.05
N LEU A 130 -14.27 10.38 -9.83
CA LEU A 130 -15.70 10.12 -10.03
C LEU A 130 -16.04 9.77 -11.49
N ASP A 131 -15.47 10.50 -12.45
CA ASP A 131 -15.70 10.23 -13.88
C ASP A 131 -15.25 8.81 -14.26
N GLN A 132 -14.08 8.37 -13.78
CA GLN A 132 -13.59 7.01 -13.98
C GLN A 132 -14.49 5.98 -13.29
N LEU A 133 -14.91 6.25 -12.05
CA LEU A 133 -15.82 5.38 -11.31
C LEU A 133 -17.14 5.17 -12.07
N LEU A 134 -17.75 6.25 -12.54
CA LEU A 134 -18.99 6.21 -13.34
C LEU A 134 -18.79 5.48 -14.66
N ALA A 135 -17.66 5.70 -15.33
CA ALA A 135 -17.34 5.01 -16.58
C ALA A 135 -17.22 3.50 -16.35
N LEU A 136 -16.58 3.07 -15.26
CA LEU A 136 -16.39 1.66 -14.91
C LEU A 136 -17.65 0.97 -14.39
N SER A 137 -18.60 1.72 -13.80
CA SER A 137 -19.84 1.17 -13.21
C SER A 137 -21.05 1.23 -14.14
N ILE A 138 -21.14 2.23 -15.03
CA ILE A 138 -22.26 2.38 -15.97
C ILE A 138 -21.89 1.87 -17.37
N GLY A 139 -20.62 2.01 -17.77
CA GLY A 139 -20.13 1.66 -19.10
C GLY A 139 -20.73 2.53 -20.21
N PHE A 140 -20.87 3.84 -19.96
CA PHE A 140 -21.44 4.80 -20.92
C PHE A 140 -20.46 5.20 -22.05
N ARG A 141 -19.17 4.87 -21.91
CA ARG A 141 -18.15 5.18 -22.90
C ARG A 141 -18.09 4.07 -23.95
N ARG A 142 -18.11 4.45 -25.22
CA ARG A 142 -18.08 3.50 -26.36
C ARG A 142 -16.88 2.55 -26.32
N ASN A 143 -15.72 3.04 -25.88
CA ASN A 143 -14.48 2.29 -25.77
C ASN A 143 -14.26 1.64 -24.39
N LEU A 144 -15.20 1.79 -23.45
CA LEU A 144 -15.13 1.19 -22.13
C LEU A 144 -16.53 0.65 -21.73
N PRO A 145 -17.03 -0.38 -22.44
CA PRO A 145 -18.27 -1.05 -22.06
C PRO A 145 -18.10 -1.82 -20.73
N LEU A 146 -19.21 -2.21 -20.12
CA LEU A 146 -19.17 -3.10 -18.96
C LEU A 146 -18.71 -4.51 -19.37
N PRO A 147 -17.84 -5.15 -18.57
CA PRO A 147 -17.26 -6.44 -18.91
C PRO A 147 -18.23 -7.60 -18.66
N ALA A 148 -17.84 -8.82 -19.03
CA ALA A 148 -18.58 -10.03 -18.68
C ALA A 148 -18.64 -10.24 -17.14
N PRO A 149 -19.60 -11.01 -16.60
CA PRO A 149 -20.77 -11.59 -17.28
C PRO A 149 -21.87 -10.55 -17.60
N PRO A 150 -22.57 -10.63 -18.75
CA PRO A 150 -23.57 -9.63 -19.15
C PRO A 150 -24.75 -9.46 -18.19
N ALA A 151 -25.21 -10.55 -17.57
CA ALA A 151 -26.31 -10.50 -16.60
C ALA A 151 -25.94 -9.61 -15.40
N VAL A 152 -24.72 -9.80 -14.87
CA VAL A 152 -24.19 -8.99 -13.77
C VAL A 152 -23.89 -7.57 -14.23
N ALA A 153 -23.38 -7.37 -15.45
CA ALA A 153 -23.17 -6.04 -16.02
C ALA A 153 -24.46 -5.21 -16.05
N SER A 154 -25.59 -5.83 -16.39
CA SER A 154 -26.91 -5.18 -16.37
C SER A 154 -27.31 -4.75 -14.94
N VAL A 155 -27.08 -5.61 -13.95
CA VAL A 155 -27.33 -5.31 -12.53
C VAL A 155 -26.42 -4.19 -12.04
N LEU A 156 -25.12 -4.27 -12.31
CA LEU A 156 -24.12 -3.26 -12.00
C LEU A 156 -24.56 -1.89 -12.51
N ARG A 157 -24.90 -1.78 -13.81
CA ARG A 157 -25.38 -0.52 -14.40
C ARG A 157 -26.63 -0.01 -13.70
N SER A 158 -27.62 -0.87 -13.49
CA SER A 158 -28.90 -0.48 -12.90
C SER A 158 -28.72 0.03 -11.47
N LYS A 159 -27.83 -0.60 -10.69
CA LYS A 159 -27.49 -0.17 -9.34
C LYS A 159 -26.69 1.12 -9.35
N ALA A 160 -25.70 1.25 -10.23
CA ALA A 160 -24.89 2.45 -10.34
C ALA A 160 -25.68 3.73 -10.66
N ILE A 161 -26.79 3.61 -11.42
CA ILE A 161 -27.68 4.74 -11.72
C ILE A 161 -28.60 5.10 -10.55
N ALA A 162 -28.84 4.14 -9.64
CA ALA A 162 -29.75 4.29 -8.51
C ALA A 162 -29.06 4.72 -7.20
N LEU A 163 -27.72 4.74 -7.17
CA LEU A 163 -26.90 5.28 -6.09
C LEU A 163 -26.91 6.81 -6.13
#